data_AF-A0A2M9PXH3-F1
#
_entry.id   AF-A0A2M9PXH3-F1
#
_cell.length_a   1.000
_cell.length_b   1.000
_cell.length_c   1.000
_cell.angle_alpha   90.00
_cell.angle_beta   90.00
_cell.angle_gamma   90.00
#
_symmetry.space_group_name_H-M   'P 1'
#
loop_
_entity.id
_entity.type
_entity.pdbx_description
1 polymer ?
#
loop_
_entity_poly.entity_id
_entity_poly.type
_entity_poly.pdbx_seq_one_letter_code
_entity_poly.pdbx_strand_id
1 'polypeptide(L)' 'MKTIAGTIALCFSFTLFIYLFGLKMEHSVKYDAGFFFLPLILLVLSLISFYSDYKMNKKID' A
#
# COMPACT_ATOMS: atom_id res chain seq x y z
N MET A 1 -10.76 -12.40 -8.64
CA MET A 1 -10.78 -11.87 -7.27
C MET A 1 -9.47 -11.20 -6.82
N LYS A 2 -8.47 -10.99 -7.70
CA LYS A 2 -7.17 -10.39 -7.32
C LYS A 2 -7.22 -8.86 -7.21
N THR A 3 -8.08 -8.23 -8.00
CA THR A 3 -8.37 -6.79 -7.94
C THR A 3 -8.89 -6.32 -6.58
N ILE A 4 -9.81 -7.06 -5.95
CA ILE A 4 -10.34 -6.71 -4.63
C ILE A 4 -9.23 -6.75 -3.57
N ALA A 5 -8.38 -7.78 -3.59
CA ALA A 5 -7.23 -7.87 -2.70
C ALA A 5 -6.23 -6.71 -2.93
N GLY A 6 -5.98 -6.34 -4.19
CA GLY A 6 -5.17 -5.17 -4.55
C GLY A 6 -5.75 -3.86 -4.02
N THR A 7 -7.06 -3.65 -4.16
CA THR A 7 -7.76 -2.44 -3.66
C THR A 7 -7.73 -2.35 -2.13
N ILE A 8 -7.95 -3.46 -1.42
CA ILE A 8 -7.87 -3.49 0.05
C ILE A 8 -6.45 -3.17 0.52
N ALA A 9 -5.43 -3.77 -0.11
CA ALA A 9 -4.03 -3.48 0.21
C ALA A 9 -3.67 -2.00 -0.06
N LEU A 10 -4.21 -1.42 -1.13
CA LEU A 10 -4.03 0.00 -1.45
C LEU A 10 -4.64 0.91 -0.37
N CYS A 11 -5.89 0.64 0.03
CA CYS A 11 -6.57 1.39 1.08
C CYS A 11 -5.78 1.35 2.39
N PHE A 12 -5.38 0.17 2.85
CA PHE A 12 -4.60 0.02 4.08
C PHE A 12 -3.24 0.73 4.00
N SER A 13 -2.57 0.67 2.84
CA SER A 13 -1.33 1.42 2.60
C SER A 13 -1.55 2.92 2.77
N PHE A 14 -2.59 3.48 2.13
CA PHE A 14 -2.90 4.92 2.24
C PHE A 14 -3.24 5.34 3.67
N THR A 15 -4.04 4.56 4.39
CA THR A 15 -4.37 4.84 5.80
C THR A 15 -3.12 4.87 6.67
N LEU A 16 -2.20 3.92 6.48
CA LEU A 16 -0.92 3.88 7.20
C LEU A 16 -0.02 5.06 6.85
N PHE A 17 0.07 5.46 5.58
CA PHE A 17 0.80 6.65 5.17
C PHE A 17 0.29 7.90 5.88
N ILE A 18 -1.03 8.09 5.94
CA ILE A 18 -1.65 9.23 6.63
C ILE A 18 -1.39 9.16 8.14
N TYR A 19 -1.51 7.98 8.74
CA TYR A 19 -1.26 7.76 10.16
C TYR A 19 0.19 8.09 10.56
N LEU A 20 1.17 7.58 9.80
CA LEU A 20 2.58 7.90 10.04
C LEU A 20 2.90 9.37 9.77
N PHE A 21 2.25 9.99 8.80
CA PHE A 21 2.41 11.42 8.54
C PHE A 21 1.89 12.27 9.70
N GLY A 22 0.74 11.90 10.27
CA GLY A 22 0.22 12.50 11.50
C GLY A 22 1.19 12.37 12.67
N LEU A 23 1.72 11.16 12.91
CA LEU A 23 2.73 10.92 13.96
C LEU A 23 4.00 11.76 13.78
N LYS A 24 4.44 11.97 12.52
CA LYS A 24 5.62 12.77 12.19
C LYS A 24 5.42 14.25 12.54
N MET A 25 4.22 14.79 12.29
CA MET A 25 3.89 16.18 12.57
C MET A 25 3.85 16.46 14.08
N GLU A 26 3.44 15.48 14.88
CA GLU A 26 3.30 15.63 16.33
C GLU A 26 4.61 15.43 17.12
N HIS A 27 5.76 15.28 16.44
CA HIS A 27 7.08 15.05 17.07
C HIS A 27 7.03 13.96 18.17
N SER A 28 6.23 12.91 17.95
CA SER A 28 6.05 11.86 18.93
C SER A 28 7.29 10.97 18.96
N VAL A 29 7.84 10.72 20.16
CA VAL A 29 9.01 9.86 20.43
C VAL A 29 8.83 8.42 19.91
N LYS A 30 7.60 8.05 19.53
CA LYS A 30 7.24 6.76 18.92
C LYS A 30 7.43 6.70 17.39
N TYR A 31 7.85 7.80 16.76
CA TYR A 31 8.13 7.82 15.32
C TYR A 31 9.47 7.12 15.05
N ASP A 32 9.39 5.82 14.78
CA ASP A 32 10.52 5.07 14.23
C ASP A 32 10.41 5.04 12.71
N ALA A 33 11.45 5.49 12.00
CA ALA A 33 11.47 5.53 10.54
C ALA A 33 11.25 4.14 9.92
N GLY A 34 11.47 3.06 10.67
CA GLY A 34 11.18 1.69 10.26
C GLY A 34 9.70 1.42 9.98
N PHE A 35 8.75 2.14 10.61
CA PHE A 35 7.32 1.91 10.36
C PHE A 35 6.87 2.30 8.95
N PHE A 36 7.67 3.07 8.21
CA PHE A 36 7.38 3.46 6.82
C PHE A 36 7.55 2.30 5.84
N PHE A 37 8.28 1.24 6.22
CA PHE A 37 8.47 0.06 5.38
C PHE A 37 7.17 -0.72 5.14
N LEU A 38 6.30 -0.80 6.15
CA LEU A 38 5.09 -1.60 6.08
C LEU A 38 4.06 -1.06 5.05
N PRO A 39 3.69 0.24 5.05
CA PRO A 39 2.88 0.81 3.99
C PRO A 39 3.56 0.74 2.61
N LEU A 40 4.88 0.89 2.54
CA LEU A 40 5.62 0.77 1.27
C LEU A 40 5.49 -0.65 0.67
N ILE A 41 5.64 -1.70 1.49
CA ILE A 41 5.49 -3.09 1.05
C ILE A 41 4.04 -3.36 0.59
N LEU A 42 3.04 -2.87 1.33
CA LEU A 42 1.63 -3.01 0.95
C LEU A 42 1.31 -2.30 -0.38
N LEU A 43 1.90 -1.12 -0.62
CA LEU A 43 1.78 -0.39 -1.87
C LEU A 43 2.34 -1.18 -3.04
N VAL A 44 3.56 -1.73 -2.88
CA VAL A 44 4.21 -2.56 -3.92
C VAL A 44 3.38 -3.81 -4.19
N LEU A 45 2.84 -4.46 -3.17
CA LEU A 45 2.01 -5.65 -3.30
C LEU A 45 0.69 -5.36 -4.04
N SER A 46 0.09 -4.19 -3.78
CA SER A 46 -1.08 -3.71 -4.52
C SER A 46 -0.75 -3.47 -6.00
N LEU A 47 0.34 -2.78 -6.29
CA LEU A 47 0.83 -2.55 -7.66
C LEU A 47 1.08 -3.85 -8.42
N ILE A 48 1.71 -4.85 -7.79
CA ILE A 48 1.94 -6.17 -8.41
C ILE A 48 0.61 -6.87 -8.68
N SER A 49 -0.35 -6.80 -7.75
CA SER A 49 -1.67 -7.40 -7.92
C SER A 49 -2.42 -6.77 -9.10
N PHE A 50 -2.41 -5.44 -9.20
CA PHE A 50 -3.01 -4.72 -10.34
C PHE A 50 -2.28 -4.99 -11.66
N TYR A 51 -0.94 -5.00 -11.65
CA TYR A 51 -0.15 -5.27 -12.85
C TYR A 51 -0.36 -6.69 -13.37
N SER A 52 -0.41 -7.68 -12.47
CA SER A 52 -0.72 -9.06 -12.83
C SER A 52 -2.13 -9.21 -13.39
N ASP A 53 -3.11 -8.47 -12.85
CA ASP A 53 -4.49 -8.51 -13.33
C ASP A 53 -4.60 -7.84 -14.71
N TYR A 54 -3.98 -6.67 -14.89
CA TYR A 54 -3.90 -5.96 -16.17
C TYR A 54 -3.22 -6.79 -17.27
N LYS A 55 -2.08 -7.43 -16.95
CA LYS A 55 -1.38 -8.33 -17.88
C LYS A 55 -2.21 -9.57 -18.23
N MET A 56 -2.99 -10.09 -17.29
CA MET A 56 -3.86 -11.24 -17.53
C MET A 56 -5.05 -10.87 -18.41
N ASN A 57 -5.62 -9.67 -18.21
CA ASN A 57 -6.71 -9.17 -19.04
C ASN A 57 -6.24 -8.84 -20.47
N LYS A 58 -5.03 -8.29 -20.63
CA LYS A 58 -4.42 -8.03 -21.95
C LYS A 58 -4.11 -9.29 -22.77
N LYS A 59 -4.04 -10.48 -22.16
CA LYS A 59 -3.83 -11.75 -22.88
C LYS A 59 -5.11 -12.33 -23.50
N ILE A 60 -6.26 -11.73 -23.21
CA ILE A 60 -7.59 -12.22 -23.62
C ILE A 60 -8.13 -11.40 -24.81
N ASP A 61 -7.49 -10.28 -25.16
CA ASP A 61 -7.71 -9.51 -26.41
C ASP A 61 -6.78 -9.96 -27.55
#